data_AF-A0A957N4T4-F1
#
_entry.id   AF-A0A957N4T4-F1
#
_cell.length_a   1.000
_cell.length_b   1.000
_cell.length_c   1.000
_cell.angle_alpha   90.00
_cell.angle_beta   90.00
_cell.angle_gamma   90.00
#
_symmetry.space_group_name_H-M   'P 1'
#
loop_
_entity.id
_entity.type
_entity.pdbx_description
1 polymer ?
#
loop_
_entity_poly.entity_id
_entity_poly.type
_entity_poly.pdbx_seq_one_letter_code
_entity_poly.pdbx_strand_id
1 'polypeptide(L)'
;MSAMTSRERIARMFEHRDADRIPVIDDPWATTITRWQREGMPADVSYVDYFGLDKTARIMVDNSPRYPKGVVEETDEYRTTTTEWGTTLRNWTHMTSTPQFLDFTIKDRASWAAGIYSGWPTVRRGMNG
;
A
#
# COMPACT_ATOMS: atom_id res chain seq x y z
N MET A 1 -17.45 24.98 -19.92
CA MET A 1 -18.06 24.54 -18.65
C MET A 1 -17.27 25.15 -17.51
N SER A 2 -17.90 25.45 -16.37
CA SER A 2 -17.17 25.91 -15.17
C SER A 2 -16.28 24.80 -14.61
N ALA A 3 -15.16 25.16 -14.00
CA ALA A 3 -14.28 24.19 -13.33
C ALA A 3 -15.03 23.51 -12.17
N MET A 4 -14.96 22.17 -12.13
CA MET A 4 -15.54 21.35 -11.07
C MET A 4 -14.50 21.00 -10.00
N THR A 5 -14.97 20.68 -8.81
CA THR A 5 -14.16 20.10 -7.75
C THR A 5 -13.91 18.61 -8.01
N SER A 6 -12.90 18.03 -7.35
CA SER A 6 -12.64 16.59 -7.43
C SER A 6 -13.84 15.76 -7.00
N ARG A 7 -14.58 16.19 -5.97
CA ARG A 7 -15.80 15.53 -5.52
C ARG A 7 -16.86 15.50 -6.61
N GLU A 8 -17.11 16.63 -7.27
CA GLU A 8 -18.11 16.72 -8.33
C GLU A 8 -17.75 15.85 -9.53
N ARG A 9 -16.49 15.88 -9.99
CA ARG A 9 -16.05 15.03 -11.10
C ARG A 9 -16.23 13.55 -10.77
N ILE A 10 -15.74 13.12 -9.60
CA ILE A 10 -15.80 11.72 -9.17
C ILE A 10 -17.25 11.26 -9.03
N ALA A 11 -18.12 12.07 -8.41
CA ALA A 11 -19.54 11.75 -8.27
C ALA A 11 -20.22 11.57 -9.64
N ARG A 12 -19.94 12.46 -10.60
CA ARG A 12 -20.51 12.35 -11.95
C ARG A 12 -20.06 11.11 -12.71
N MET A 13 -18.82 10.64 -12.50
CA MET A 13 -18.38 9.38 -13.11
C MET A 13 -19.20 8.19 -12.60
N PHE A 14 -19.51 8.14 -11.30
CA PHE A 14 -20.38 7.11 -10.74
C PHE A 14 -21.84 7.24 -11.17
N GLU A 15 -22.29 8.46 -11.48
CA GLU A 15 -23.64 8.74 -12.00
C GLU A 15 -23.75 8.61 -13.52
N HIS A 16 -22.65 8.29 -14.22
CA HIS A 16 -22.58 8.26 -15.69
C HIS A 16 -23.00 9.58 -16.35
N ARG A 17 -22.51 10.71 -15.84
CA ARG A 17 -22.76 12.06 -16.36
C ARG A 17 -21.48 12.75 -16.85
N ASP A 18 -21.63 13.68 -17.80
CA ASP A 18 -20.52 14.51 -18.28
C ASP A 18 -19.91 15.37 -17.17
N ALA A 19 -18.59 15.50 -17.15
CA ALA A 19 -17.84 16.40 -16.27
C ALA A 19 -16.98 17.38 -17.09
N ASP A 20 -16.35 18.35 -16.43
CA ASP A 20 -15.41 19.28 -17.08
C ASP A 20 -14.14 18.58 -17.60
N ARG A 21 -13.71 17.48 -16.96
CA ARG A 21 -12.74 16.49 -17.44
C ARG A 21 -12.89 15.15 -16.70
N ILE A 22 -12.23 14.10 -17.20
CA ILE A 22 -12.11 12.82 -16.48
C ILE A 22 -11.29 13.05 -15.19
N PRO A 23 -11.71 12.53 -14.02
CA PRO A 23 -10.89 12.56 -12.81
C PRO A 23 -9.58 11.80 -12.99
N VAL A 24 -8.47 12.32 -12.46
CA VAL A 24 -7.14 11.70 -12.55
C VAL A 24 -6.56 11.56 -11.16
N ILE A 25 -6.23 10.33 -10.77
CA ILE A 25 -5.51 9.99 -9.53
C ILE A 25 -4.34 9.06 -9.87
N ASP A 26 -3.28 9.11 -9.07
CA ASP A 26 -2.11 8.25 -9.21
C ASP A 26 -1.44 8.02 -7.84
N ASP A 27 -0.58 7.01 -7.72
CA ASP A 27 0.22 6.71 -6.53
C ASP A 27 1.67 6.38 -6.95
N PRO A 28 2.48 7.41 -7.30
CA PRO A 28 3.81 7.22 -7.84
C PRO A 28 4.79 6.70 -6.77
N TRP A 29 5.77 5.89 -7.19
CA TRP A 29 6.86 5.48 -6.33
C TRP A 29 7.67 6.68 -5.82
N ALA A 30 8.26 6.56 -4.62
CA ALA A 30 9.09 7.62 -4.03
C ALA A 30 10.24 8.07 -4.94
N THR A 31 10.86 7.14 -5.67
CA THR A 31 11.91 7.46 -6.67
C THR A 31 11.40 8.32 -7.82
N THR A 32 10.14 8.18 -8.21
CA THR A 32 9.49 9.02 -9.23
C THR A 32 9.33 10.44 -8.71
N ILE A 33 8.90 10.61 -7.46
CA ILE A 33 8.83 11.92 -6.79
C ILE A 33 10.21 12.57 -6.73
N THR A 34 11.25 11.85 -6.28
CA THR A 34 12.63 12.35 -6.24
C THR A 34 13.13 12.78 -7.61
N ARG A 35 12.79 12.03 -8.67
CA ARG A 35 13.13 12.38 -10.05
C ARG A 35 12.44 13.68 -10.46
N TRP A 36 11.12 13.78 -10.29
CA TRP A 36 10.37 14.99 -10.64
C TRP A 36 10.88 16.23 -9.90
N GLN A 37 11.32 16.08 -8.64
CA GLN A 37 11.93 17.18 -7.90
C GLN A 37 13.24 17.67 -8.53
N ARG A 38 14.08 16.75 -9.02
CA ARG A 38 15.29 17.10 -9.78
C ARG A 38 14.98 17.72 -11.14
N GLU A 39 13.80 17.43 -11.69
CA GLU A 39 13.31 17.96 -12.97
C GLU A 39 12.55 19.29 -12.84
N GLY A 40 12.36 19.81 -11.61
CA GLY A 40 11.79 21.14 -11.36
C GLY A 40 10.51 21.18 -10.54
N MET A 41 9.97 20.04 -10.10
CA MET A 41 8.86 20.03 -9.14
C MET A 41 9.34 20.50 -7.75
N PRO A 42 8.74 21.54 -7.13
CA PRO A 42 9.15 21.99 -5.80
C PRO A 42 8.99 20.90 -4.74
N ALA A 43 9.93 20.82 -3.80
CA ALA A 43 9.93 19.79 -2.75
C ALA A 43 8.83 19.99 -1.70
N ASP A 44 8.33 21.21 -1.55
CA ASP A 44 7.28 21.63 -0.62
C ASP A 44 5.87 21.63 -1.24
N VAL A 45 5.75 21.25 -2.50
CA VAL A 45 4.47 21.16 -3.22
C VAL A 45 4.11 19.69 -3.46
N SER A 46 2.84 19.34 -3.18
CA SER A 46 2.32 18.03 -3.52
C SER A 46 2.29 17.84 -5.04
N TYR A 47 2.72 16.67 -5.55
CA TYR A 47 2.58 16.33 -6.97
C TYR A 47 1.12 16.42 -7.44
N VAL A 48 0.16 16.17 -6.53
CA VAL A 48 -1.27 16.28 -6.81
C VAL A 48 -1.63 17.72 -7.18
N ASP A 49 -1.11 18.70 -6.44
CA ASP A 49 -1.33 20.11 -6.71
C ASP A 49 -0.52 20.59 -7.93
N TYR A 50 0.73 20.17 -8.04
CA TYR A 50 1.64 20.57 -9.11
C TYR A 50 1.14 20.16 -10.51
N PHE A 51 0.64 18.92 -10.64
CA PHE A 51 0.12 18.39 -11.91
C PHE A 51 -1.41 18.53 -12.06
N GLY A 52 -2.11 19.09 -11.05
CA GLY A 52 -3.55 19.31 -11.11
C GLY A 52 -4.41 18.04 -11.07
N LEU A 53 -3.94 17.00 -10.37
CA LEU A 53 -4.67 15.76 -10.14
C LEU A 53 -5.84 15.99 -9.16
N ASP A 54 -6.75 15.01 -9.12
CA ASP A 54 -7.87 15.02 -8.20
C ASP A 54 -7.45 14.60 -6.79
N LYS A 55 -7.93 15.37 -5.80
CA LYS A 55 -7.55 15.17 -4.40
C LYS A 55 -8.39 14.06 -3.80
N THR A 56 -7.74 12.94 -3.50
CA THR A 56 -8.34 11.81 -2.79
C THR A 56 -7.52 11.45 -1.56
N ALA A 57 -8.17 10.90 -0.53
CA ALA A 57 -7.52 10.36 0.64
C ALA A 57 -7.68 8.84 0.67
N ARG A 58 -6.61 8.13 1.03
CA ARG A 58 -6.65 6.69 1.25
C ARG A 58 -7.00 6.41 2.71
N ILE A 59 -8.10 5.70 2.94
CA ILE A 59 -8.51 5.20 4.26
C ILE A 59 -8.33 3.68 4.25
N MET A 60 -7.50 3.17 5.16
CA MET A 60 -7.22 1.74 5.29
C MET A 60 -7.33 1.31 6.74
N VAL A 61 -7.82 0.09 6.95
CA VAL A 61 -7.78 -0.61 8.23
C VAL A 61 -6.75 -1.73 8.16
N ASP A 62 -6.09 -2.04 9.27
CA ASP A 62 -5.25 -3.24 9.36
C ASP A 62 -6.14 -4.48 9.37
N ASN A 63 -6.17 -5.19 8.25
CA ASN A 63 -6.83 -6.47 8.06
C ASN A 63 -5.84 -7.62 7.89
N SER A 64 -4.57 -7.42 8.25
CA SER A 64 -3.56 -8.47 8.16
C SER A 64 -3.78 -9.55 9.22
N PRO A 65 -3.22 -10.76 9.03
CA PRO A 65 -3.16 -11.77 10.09
C PRO A 65 -2.25 -11.40 11.28
N ARG A 66 -1.59 -10.23 11.24
CA ARG A 66 -0.70 -9.72 12.30
C ARG A 66 0.45 -10.63 12.67
N TYR A 67 1.04 -11.31 11.68
CA TYR A 67 2.27 -12.05 11.92
C TYR A 67 3.40 -11.14 12.43
N PRO A 68 4.34 -11.67 13.23
CA PRO A 68 5.53 -10.91 13.62
C PRO A 68 6.29 -10.42 12.40
N LYS A 69 6.46 -9.10 12.32
CA LYS A 69 7.24 -8.43 11.27
C LYS A 69 8.59 -7.99 11.79
N GLY A 70 9.59 -7.98 10.93
CA GLY A 70 10.95 -7.61 11.31
C GLY A 70 11.93 -7.64 10.15
N VAL A 71 13.14 -7.19 10.42
CA VAL A 71 14.27 -7.30 9.50
C VAL A 71 14.91 -8.66 9.69
N VAL A 72 15.06 -9.41 8.60
CA VAL A 72 15.78 -10.69 8.56
C VAL A 72 17.25 -10.43 8.26
N GLU A 73 17.51 -9.54 7.30
CA GLU A 73 18.84 -9.20 6.83
C GLU A 73 18.82 -7.79 6.25
N GLU A 74 19.88 -7.02 6.49
CA GLU A 74 20.08 -5.71 5.90
C GLU A 74 21.53 -5.56 5.46
N THR A 75 21.72 -5.11 4.23
CA THR A 75 23.01 -4.83 3.59
C THR A 75 22.94 -3.45 2.94
N ASP A 76 24.08 -2.97 2.43
CA ASP A 76 24.11 -1.71 1.69
C ASP A 76 23.25 -1.74 0.42
N GLU A 77 23.04 -2.93 -0.17
CA GLU A 77 22.31 -3.09 -1.43
C GLU A 77 20.83 -3.42 -1.23
N TYR A 78 20.50 -4.27 -0.26
CA TYR A 78 19.15 -4.79 -0.08
C TYR A 78 18.78 -5.00 1.39
N ARG A 79 17.46 -5.03 1.62
CA ARG A 79 16.86 -5.37 2.90
C ARG A 79 15.82 -6.47 2.73
N THR A 80 15.96 -7.53 3.51
CA THR A 80 15.00 -8.64 3.61
C THR A 80 14.18 -8.48 4.88
N THR A 81 12.85 -8.53 4.76
CA THR A 81 11.92 -8.32 5.88
C THR A 81 10.79 -9.35 5.88
N THR A 82 10.33 -9.74 7.08
CA THR A 82 9.01 -10.35 7.25
C THR A 82 7.95 -9.27 7.44
N THR A 83 6.75 -9.50 6.92
CA THR A 83 5.62 -8.57 6.97
C THR A 83 4.49 -9.09 7.86
N GLU A 84 3.57 -8.22 8.27
CA GLU A 84 2.37 -8.61 9.01
C GLU A 84 1.45 -9.61 8.26
N TRP A 85 1.68 -9.75 6.95
CA TRP A 85 1.02 -10.72 6.07
C TRP A 85 1.69 -12.10 6.03
N GLY A 86 2.76 -12.31 6.81
CA GLY A 86 3.49 -13.58 6.81
C GLY A 86 4.29 -13.78 5.53
N THR A 87 4.70 -12.70 4.87
CA THR A 87 5.55 -12.76 3.67
C THR A 87 6.96 -12.32 4.01
N THR A 88 7.95 -13.10 3.58
CA THR A 88 9.36 -12.71 3.58
C THR A 88 9.71 -12.18 2.20
N LEU A 89 10.11 -10.93 2.13
CA LEU A 89 10.40 -10.25 0.88
C LEU A 89 11.68 -9.43 0.97
N ARG A 90 12.32 -9.22 -0.18
CA ARG A 90 13.54 -8.44 -0.33
C ARG A 90 13.33 -7.25 -1.24
N ASN A 91 13.82 -6.10 -0.82
CA ASN A 91 13.81 -4.86 -1.58
C ASN A 91 15.22 -4.30 -1.69
N TRP A 92 15.51 -3.64 -2.81
CA TRP A 92 16.71 -2.80 -2.94
C TRP A 92 16.60 -1.57 -2.03
N THR A 93 17.71 -1.15 -1.45
CA THR A 93 17.78 0.04 -0.57
C THR A 93 17.80 1.34 -1.37
N HIS A 94 18.42 1.32 -2.54
CA HIS A 94 18.74 2.50 -3.35
C HIS A 94 17.80 2.71 -4.55
N MET A 95 16.92 1.75 -4.83
CA MET A 95 15.97 1.85 -5.94
C MET A 95 14.65 1.22 -5.54
N THR A 96 13.59 1.70 -6.18
CA THR A 96 12.27 1.15 -6.00
C THR A 96 11.90 0.24 -7.18
N SER A 97 11.51 -0.99 -6.87
CA SER A 97 11.06 -2.00 -7.82
C SER A 97 10.00 -2.88 -7.13
N THR A 98 9.34 -3.75 -7.89
CA THR A 98 8.56 -4.83 -7.31
C THR A 98 9.44 -5.67 -6.38
N PRO A 99 9.04 -5.91 -5.12
CA PRO A 99 9.82 -6.72 -4.19
C PRO A 99 10.06 -8.14 -4.72
N GLN A 100 11.19 -8.73 -4.35
CA GLN A 100 11.40 -10.16 -4.55
C GLN A 100 10.75 -10.92 -3.40
N PHE A 101 9.79 -11.79 -3.73
CA PHE A 101 9.17 -12.70 -2.77
C PHE A 101 10.10 -13.88 -2.51
N LEU A 102 10.54 -14.05 -1.26
CA LEU A 102 11.45 -15.12 -0.86
C LEU A 102 10.72 -16.28 -0.19
N ASP A 103 9.72 -15.97 0.65
CA ASP A 103 8.95 -17.00 1.35
C ASP A 103 7.56 -16.52 1.79
N PHE A 104 6.69 -17.47 2.10
CA PHE A 104 5.34 -17.25 2.63
C PHE A 104 5.07 -18.18 3.81
N THR A 105 4.46 -17.66 4.87
CA THR A 105 4.03 -18.46 6.04
C THR A 105 2.94 -19.47 5.66
N ILE A 106 2.06 -19.10 4.72
CA ILE A 106 0.97 -19.96 4.23
C ILE A 106 1.34 -20.50 2.85
N LYS A 107 1.50 -21.83 2.75
CA LYS A 107 1.86 -22.52 1.49
C LYS A 107 0.86 -23.60 1.09
N ASP A 108 0.03 -24.03 2.03
CA ASP A 108 -0.91 -25.13 1.86
C ASP A 108 -2.08 -25.01 2.85
N ARG A 109 -2.99 -25.98 2.79
CA ARG A 109 -4.17 -26.03 3.67
C ARG A 109 -3.80 -26.18 5.15
N ALA A 110 -2.72 -26.89 5.45
CA ALA A 110 -2.32 -27.19 6.83
C ALA A 110 -1.73 -25.94 7.51
N SER A 111 -0.81 -25.25 6.83
CA SER A 111 -0.26 -23.95 7.25
C SER A 111 -1.35 -22.89 7.36
N TRP A 112 -2.32 -22.87 6.42
CA TRP A 112 -3.49 -21.98 6.51
C TRP A 112 -4.31 -22.24 7.77
N ALA A 113 -4.63 -23.51 8.05
CA ALA A 113 -5.41 -23.88 9.22
C ALA A 113 -4.67 -23.51 10.52
N ALA A 114 -3.35 -23.69 10.58
CA ALA A 114 -2.54 -23.27 11.74
C ALA A 114 -2.49 -21.74 11.89
N GLY A 115 -2.34 -21.01 10.78
CA GLY A 115 -2.16 -19.56 10.75
C GLY A 115 -3.38 -18.76 11.23
N ILE A 116 -4.60 -19.27 11.03
CA ILE A 116 -5.82 -18.62 11.53
C ILE A 116 -5.85 -18.56 13.06
N TYR A 117 -5.25 -19.53 13.75
CA TYR A 117 -5.36 -19.63 15.21
C TYR A 117 -4.20 -18.97 15.96
N SER A 118 -3.12 -18.57 15.30
CA SER A 118 -1.93 -18.02 15.97
C SER A 118 -1.96 -16.50 16.19
N GLY A 119 -2.72 -15.75 15.38
CA GLY A 119 -2.75 -14.28 15.41
C GLY A 119 -3.97 -13.65 16.09
N TRP A 120 -5.01 -14.44 16.35
CA TRP A 120 -6.18 -14.00 17.09
C TRP A 120 -5.98 -14.29 18.57
N PRO A 121 -6.36 -13.39 19.50
CA PRO A 121 -6.43 -13.77 20.90
C PRO A 121 -7.41 -14.93 20.98
N THR A 122 -6.87 -16.14 21.13
CA THR A 122 -7.66 -17.34 21.36
C THR A 122 -8.53 -17.03 22.56
N VAL A 123 -9.82 -16.80 22.33
CA VAL A 123 -10.84 -17.02 23.35
C VAL A 123 -10.70 -18.50 23.65
N ARG A 124 -9.90 -18.83 24.68
CA ARG A 124 -9.90 -20.16 25.26
C ARG A 124 -11.35 -20.39 25.68
N ARG A 125 -12.12 -21.09 24.84
CA ARG A 125 -13.36 -21.73 25.30
C ARG A 125 -12.90 -22.65 26.42
N GLY A 126 -13.15 -22.26 27.66
CA GLY A 126 -13.03 -23.15 28.79
C GLY A 126 -13.96 -24.32 28.55
N MET A 127 -13.40 -25.43 28.07
CA MET A 127 -14.00 -26.74 28.28
C MET A 127 -13.66 -27.11 29.72
N ASN A 128 -14.47 -26.61 30.67
CA ASN A 128 -14.60 -27.25 31.97
C ASN A 128 -15.67 -28.33 31.78
N GLY A 129 -15.20 -29.58 31.73
CA GLY A 129 -16.02 -30.75 32.08
C GLY A 129 -16.03 -30.97 33.57
#